data_AF-A0A1A8UHA8-F1
#
_entry.id   AF-A0A1A8UHA8-F1
#
_cell.length_a   1.000
_cell.length_b   1.000
_cell.length_c   1.000
_cell.angle_alpha   90.00
_cell.angle_beta   90.00
_cell.angle_gamma   90.00
#
_symmetry.space_group_name_H-M   'P 1'
#
loop_
_entity.id
_entity.type
_entity.pdbx_description
1 polymer ?
#
loop_
_entity_poly.entity_id
_entity_poly.type
_entity_poly.pdbx_seq_one_letter_code
_entity_poly.pdbx_strand_id
1 'polypeptide(L)'
;MKKRAHVLHQMLEGCVQRKDYSELAQFLPPKHEYVLAVRITPLQYKLYRSYLDHISGEGAVTDRPQQRHGAHFFKDVQVLGRIWNHPWSLQLSKENKKKNAAGMAAQAINGETIVLESGQRVNEGKAVENSSMVAIDAPKDLPVVEGEKLGFSSRPQISDAPWFRNLLTDDEARILEHSGKMVLLFEILQIVADLDEKVLVFSQSLTTLDLIEYFLKASHEARKPTSSHKADCWIKNIDYYRLDGSTSASTRKKWSDEFNNPANARGRLFLISTKAGSLGINLVAANRVVLFDASWNPSYDIQSIYRVYRFGQLKQVFVYRFLAQGTMEEKIYDRQVTKQSLSFRVVDQQQIERHFTLNELNELYSFEPDLLDDPNSKKSKRPTPILPKDSVLARLLQTCKDQIVSYHEHESLLDHKEEEELSEAERKAAWAEYEAESNSTSLSSSSNQDSLSGKTNEELMALLNRSRSTVATAFQLLQKMRSASIEEYKQQLQLQYPLLPEDTLLIKAVTWKQFDDKKRDVTQAFYRDALSQQQSLTLKIQAILNSRRNFEMQVNQPGDVSRNSVP
;
A
#
# COMPACT_ATOMS: atom_id res chain seq x y z
N MET A 1 17.98 13.18 -7.61
CA MET A 1 16.76 13.01 -6.78
C MET A 1 16.52 14.21 -5.87
N LYS A 2 17.44 14.59 -4.95
CA LYS A 2 17.25 15.74 -4.03
C LYS A 2 16.81 17.03 -4.75
N LYS A 3 17.53 17.43 -5.80
CA LYS A 3 17.20 18.60 -6.65
C LYS A 3 15.78 18.56 -7.23
N ARG A 4 15.38 17.42 -7.82
CA ARG A 4 14.04 17.22 -8.41
C ARG A 4 12.92 17.20 -7.37
N ALA A 5 13.17 16.62 -6.19
CA ALA A 5 12.22 16.63 -5.09
C ALA A 5 11.95 18.06 -4.58
N HIS A 6 12.99 18.89 -4.49
CA HIS A 6 12.86 20.29 -4.13
C HIS A 6 11.98 21.07 -5.12
N VAL A 7 12.24 20.94 -6.43
CA VAL A 7 11.42 21.54 -7.50
C VAL A 7 9.95 21.11 -7.38
N LEU A 8 9.71 19.80 -7.20
CA LEU A 8 8.36 19.26 -7.07
C LEU A 8 7.61 19.86 -5.87
N HIS A 9 8.25 19.99 -4.72
CA HIS A 9 7.61 20.57 -3.55
C HIS A 9 7.21 22.04 -3.78
N GLN A 10 8.08 22.82 -4.41
CA GLN A 10 7.79 24.21 -4.74
C GLN A 10 6.61 24.32 -5.73
N MET A 11 6.51 23.40 -6.69
CA MET A 11 5.35 23.33 -7.59
C MET A 11 4.04 22.99 -6.87
N LEU A 12 4.10 22.21 -5.80
CA LEU A 12 2.94 21.72 -5.05
C LEU A 12 2.52 22.62 -3.88
N GLU A 13 3.32 23.61 -3.51
CA GLU A 13 3.10 24.49 -2.35
C GLU A 13 1.74 25.20 -2.38
N GLY A 14 1.24 25.53 -3.58
CA GLY A 14 -0.06 26.19 -3.76
C GLY A 14 -1.29 25.27 -3.75
N CYS A 15 -1.12 23.94 -3.77
CA CYS A 15 -2.23 22.99 -3.95
C CYS A 15 -2.25 21.81 -2.98
N VAL A 16 -1.14 21.50 -2.29
CA VAL A 16 -1.07 20.41 -1.31
C VAL A 16 -0.78 20.97 0.07
N GLN A 17 -1.70 20.73 1.01
CA GLN A 17 -1.46 20.99 2.43
C GLN A 17 -1.15 19.68 3.13
N ARG A 18 0.06 19.57 3.68
CA ARG A 18 0.50 18.43 4.48
C ARG A 18 1.16 18.90 5.76
N LYS A 19 0.86 18.20 6.84
CA LYS A 19 1.49 18.33 8.15
C LYS A 19 1.88 16.94 8.62
N ASP A 20 3.09 16.79 9.11
CA ASP A 20 3.56 15.54 9.68
C ASP A 20 3.04 15.37 11.13
N TYR A 21 3.46 14.29 11.79
CA TYR A 21 3.00 14.01 13.16
C TYR A 21 3.68 14.89 14.22
N SER A 22 4.75 15.61 13.88
CA SER A 22 5.48 16.45 14.83
C SER A 22 4.58 17.54 15.41
N GLU A 23 3.64 18.03 14.60
CA GLU A 23 2.59 18.99 15.00
C GLU A 23 1.67 18.44 16.10
N LEU A 24 1.50 17.12 16.16
CA LEU A 24 0.71 16.42 17.18
C LEU A 24 1.54 16.05 18.41
N ALA A 25 2.86 15.93 18.28
CA ALA A 25 3.75 15.44 19.34
C ALA A 25 3.73 16.34 20.59
N GLN A 26 3.47 17.64 20.42
CA GLN A 26 3.31 18.58 21.54
C GLN A 26 2.02 18.38 22.36
N PHE A 27 1.01 17.70 21.80
CA PHE A 27 -0.31 17.53 22.43
C PHE A 27 -0.59 16.09 22.87
N LEU A 28 0.28 15.14 22.50
CA LEU A 28 0.11 13.72 22.78
C LEU A 28 1.26 13.23 23.67
N PRO A 29 1.00 12.25 24.57
CA PRO A 29 2.07 11.53 25.24
C PRO A 29 3.04 10.92 24.22
N PRO A 30 4.32 10.69 24.55
CA PRO A 30 5.29 10.15 23.59
C PRO A 30 4.90 8.76 23.08
N LYS A 31 5.31 8.49 21.83
CA LYS A 31 5.25 7.18 21.21
C LYS A 31 6.66 6.61 21.09
N HIS A 32 6.82 5.31 21.35
CA HIS A 32 8.04 4.57 21.08
C HIS A 32 7.75 3.38 20.19
N GLU A 33 8.56 3.19 19.16
CA GLU A 33 8.35 2.18 18.14
C GLU A 33 9.56 1.28 18.01
N TYR A 34 9.42 0.04 18.47
CA TYR A 34 10.48 -0.95 18.55
C TYR A 34 10.31 -2.01 17.46
N VAL A 35 11.41 -2.31 16.79
CA VAL A 35 11.51 -3.38 15.79
C VAL A 35 12.26 -4.53 16.42
N LEU A 36 11.57 -5.66 16.60
CA LEU A 36 12.10 -6.86 17.25
C LEU A 36 12.47 -7.88 16.18
N ALA A 37 13.76 -8.22 16.08
CA ALA A 37 14.24 -9.32 15.27
C ALA A 37 14.00 -10.63 16.03
N VAL A 38 12.99 -11.38 15.61
CA VAL A 38 12.53 -12.61 16.23
C VAL A 38 13.21 -13.81 15.58
N ARG A 39 13.77 -14.68 16.40
CA ARG A 39 14.45 -15.89 15.99
C ARG A 39 13.47 -16.90 15.38
N ILE A 40 13.89 -17.51 14.29
CA ILE A 40 13.19 -18.63 13.65
C ILE A 40 13.42 -19.92 14.44
N THR A 41 12.36 -20.70 14.68
CA THR A 41 12.47 -21.99 15.40
C THR A 41 13.08 -23.08 14.52
N PRO A 42 13.62 -24.17 15.10
CA PRO A 42 14.17 -25.28 14.30
C PRO A 42 13.18 -25.89 13.30
N LEU A 43 11.89 -25.97 13.65
CA LEU A 43 10.86 -26.47 12.75
C LEU A 43 10.58 -25.49 11.60
N GLN A 44 10.46 -24.20 11.91
CA GLN A 44 10.33 -23.16 10.90
C GLN A 44 11.54 -23.15 9.95
N TYR A 45 12.76 -23.30 10.48
CA TYR A 45 13.98 -23.42 9.69
C TYR A 45 13.91 -24.57 8.68
N LYS A 46 13.58 -25.79 9.16
CA LYS A 46 13.46 -26.99 8.32
C LYS A 46 12.44 -26.80 7.20
N LEU A 47 11.25 -26.27 7.52
CA LEU A 47 10.19 -26.02 6.55
C LEU A 47 10.57 -24.95 5.53
N TYR A 48 11.17 -23.84 6.00
CA TYR A 48 11.57 -22.73 5.15
C TYR A 48 12.66 -23.17 4.16
N ARG A 49 13.70 -23.83 4.67
CA ARG A 49 14.80 -24.35 3.86
C ARG A 49 14.32 -25.38 2.85
N SER A 50 13.48 -26.32 3.27
CA SER A 50 12.89 -27.31 2.36
C SER A 50 12.07 -26.68 1.23
N TYR A 51 11.27 -25.65 1.53
CA TYR A 51 10.52 -24.92 0.50
C TYR A 51 11.45 -24.23 -0.50
N LEU A 52 12.50 -23.57 0.00
CA LEU A 52 13.46 -22.88 -0.85
C LEU A 52 14.19 -23.83 -1.81
N ASP A 53 14.77 -24.89 -1.25
CA ASP A 53 15.58 -25.85 -1.99
C ASP A 53 14.74 -26.64 -3.01
N HIS A 54 13.51 -27.05 -2.68
CA HIS A 54 12.75 -28.02 -3.50
C HIS A 54 11.58 -27.41 -4.30
N ILE A 55 11.08 -26.22 -3.94
CA ILE A 55 9.81 -25.71 -4.49
C ILE A 55 9.98 -24.35 -5.17
N SER A 56 10.68 -23.40 -4.56
CA SER A 56 10.93 -22.10 -5.22
C SER A 56 12.06 -22.14 -6.26
N GLY A 57 12.72 -23.30 -6.41
CA GLY A 57 13.65 -23.59 -7.51
C GLY A 57 15.13 -23.44 -7.20
N GLU A 58 15.54 -23.45 -5.92
CA GLU A 58 16.95 -23.27 -5.53
C GLU A 58 17.81 -24.55 -5.69
N GLY A 59 17.21 -25.74 -5.86
CA GLY A 59 17.90 -27.03 -5.78
C GLY A 59 17.95 -27.90 -7.04
N ALA A 60 17.63 -27.41 -8.24
CA ALA A 60 17.91 -28.18 -9.45
C ALA A 60 19.36 -27.92 -9.90
N VAL A 61 20.28 -28.77 -9.45
CA VAL A 61 21.61 -28.94 -10.05
C VAL A 61 21.41 -29.50 -11.47
N THR A 62 21.00 -28.65 -12.39
CA THR A 62 21.02 -28.92 -13.82
C THR A 62 21.82 -27.81 -14.47
N ASP A 63 22.82 -28.23 -15.22
CA ASP A 63 23.90 -27.47 -15.87
C ASP A 63 23.37 -26.48 -16.93
N ARG A 64 22.55 -25.51 -16.51
CA ARG A 64 22.06 -24.40 -17.34
C ARG A 64 22.10 -23.09 -16.54
N PRO A 65 22.75 -22.04 -17.06
CA PRO A 65 22.85 -20.78 -16.35
C PRO A 65 21.51 -20.04 -16.36
N GLN A 66 21.13 -19.51 -15.19
CA GLN A 66 20.27 -18.34 -15.00
C GLN A 66 18.93 -18.31 -15.77
N GLN A 67 17.86 -18.87 -15.20
CA GLN A 67 16.51 -18.29 -15.26
C GLN A 67 15.49 -19.20 -14.55
N ARG A 68 15.07 -18.82 -13.33
CA ARG A 68 13.73 -19.13 -12.76
C ARG A 68 13.45 -18.51 -11.37
N HIS A 69 14.29 -17.64 -10.83
CA HIS A 69 13.93 -16.86 -9.64
C HIS A 69 12.69 -15.99 -9.93
N GLY A 70 11.64 -16.12 -9.11
CA GLY A 70 10.49 -15.22 -9.14
C GLY A 70 9.33 -15.60 -10.08
N ALA A 71 9.36 -16.74 -10.77
CA ALA A 71 8.25 -17.17 -11.64
C ALA A 71 6.90 -17.27 -10.88
N HIS A 72 6.95 -17.52 -9.57
CA HIS A 72 5.79 -17.55 -8.67
C HIS A 72 5.99 -16.70 -7.40
N PHE A 73 6.66 -15.55 -7.52
CA PHE A 73 7.03 -14.69 -6.39
C PHE A 73 5.92 -14.48 -5.34
N PHE A 74 4.72 -14.07 -5.77
CA PHE A 74 3.61 -13.81 -4.84
C PHE A 74 3.13 -15.08 -4.12
N LYS A 75 3.22 -16.24 -4.76
CA LYS A 75 2.91 -17.52 -4.13
C LYS A 75 3.96 -17.85 -3.07
N ASP A 76 5.23 -17.62 -3.38
CA ASP A 76 6.34 -17.85 -2.44
C ASP A 76 6.21 -16.97 -1.21
N VAL A 77 5.99 -15.67 -1.38
CA VAL A 77 5.73 -14.73 -0.27
C VAL A 77 4.57 -15.21 0.60
N GLN A 78 3.50 -15.73 0.00
CA GLN A 78 2.35 -16.24 0.76
C GLN A 78 2.66 -17.53 1.54
N VAL A 79 3.43 -18.45 0.97
CA VAL A 79 3.77 -19.72 1.63
C VAL A 79 4.82 -19.50 2.71
N LEU A 80 5.91 -18.81 2.39
CA LEU A 80 6.96 -18.44 3.33
C LEU A 80 6.39 -17.55 4.46
N GLY A 81 5.46 -16.63 4.10
CA GLY A 81 4.53 -15.91 4.97
C GLY A 81 3.94 -16.72 6.11
N ARG A 82 3.41 -17.88 5.76
CA ARG A 82 2.78 -18.77 6.72
C ARG A 82 3.82 -19.44 7.60
N ILE A 83 4.97 -19.83 7.05
CA ILE A 83 6.04 -20.50 7.79
C ILE A 83 6.60 -19.57 8.87
N TRP A 84 7.01 -18.34 8.51
CA TRP A 84 7.62 -17.42 9.48
C TRP A 84 6.62 -16.87 10.51
N ASN A 85 5.33 -16.83 10.20
CA ASN A 85 4.29 -16.51 11.19
C ASN A 85 4.05 -17.67 12.15
N HIS A 86 3.76 -18.87 11.63
CA HIS A 86 3.68 -20.12 12.39
C HIS A 86 3.42 -21.33 11.47
N PRO A 87 4.12 -22.47 11.62
CA PRO A 87 3.95 -23.67 10.78
C PRO A 87 2.50 -24.15 10.56
N TRP A 88 1.66 -24.17 11.60
CA TRP A 88 0.21 -24.51 11.52
C TRP A 88 -0.55 -23.73 10.45
N SER A 89 -0.13 -22.50 10.14
CA SER A 89 -0.80 -21.65 9.14
C SER A 89 -0.85 -22.31 7.76
N LEU A 90 0.08 -23.23 7.46
CA LEU A 90 0.06 -24.04 6.23
C LEU A 90 -1.15 -24.98 6.19
N GLN A 91 -1.43 -25.67 7.29
CA GLN A 91 -2.56 -26.59 7.43
C GLN A 91 -3.88 -25.81 7.49
N LEU A 92 -3.96 -24.77 8.33
CA LEU A 92 -5.16 -23.96 8.52
C LEU A 92 -5.63 -23.30 7.21
N SER A 93 -4.69 -22.83 6.38
CA SER A 93 -5.05 -22.27 5.08
C SER A 93 -5.69 -23.31 4.16
N LYS A 94 -5.26 -24.57 4.21
CA LYS A 94 -5.85 -25.64 3.40
C LYS A 94 -7.26 -25.97 3.87
N GLU A 95 -7.46 -26.03 5.19
CA GLU A 95 -8.77 -26.24 5.79
C GLU A 95 -9.75 -25.11 5.45
N ASN A 96 -9.31 -23.85 5.56
CA ASN A 96 -10.12 -22.70 5.20
C ASN A 96 -10.50 -22.70 3.71
N LYS A 97 -9.57 -23.08 2.81
CA LYS A 97 -9.88 -23.25 1.38
C LYS A 97 -10.94 -24.33 1.14
N LYS A 98 -10.85 -25.47 1.84
CA LYS A 98 -11.85 -26.55 1.76
C LYS A 98 -13.22 -26.09 2.27
N LYS A 99 -13.26 -25.40 3.42
CA LYS A 99 -14.50 -24.85 4.01
C LYS A 99 -15.15 -23.84 3.07
N ASN A 100 -14.37 -22.94 2.46
CA ASN A 100 -14.88 -21.95 1.51
C ASN A 100 -15.41 -22.62 0.24
N ALA A 101 -14.71 -23.62 -0.30
CA ALA A 101 -15.17 -24.38 -1.45
C ALA A 101 -16.47 -25.14 -1.17
N ALA A 102 -16.58 -25.76 0.02
CA ALA A 102 -17.80 -26.42 0.47
C ALA A 102 -18.95 -25.44 0.69
N GLY A 103 -18.68 -24.24 1.23
CA GLY A 103 -19.67 -23.18 1.42
C GLY A 103 -20.20 -22.62 0.10
N MET A 104 -19.31 -22.40 -0.89
CA MET A 104 -19.71 -22.01 -2.25
C MET A 104 -20.52 -23.10 -2.95
N ALA A 105 -20.15 -24.37 -2.77
CA ALA A 105 -20.92 -25.49 -3.29
C ALA A 105 -22.31 -25.58 -2.64
N ALA A 106 -22.41 -25.39 -1.32
CA ALA A 106 -23.69 -25.36 -0.61
C ALA A 106 -24.58 -24.17 -1.02
N GLN A 107 -23.99 -22.99 -1.27
CA GLN A 107 -24.71 -21.82 -1.79
C GLN A 107 -25.18 -22.02 -3.24
N ALA A 108 -24.43 -22.76 -4.06
CA ALA A 108 -24.83 -23.11 -5.43
C ALA A 108 -25.96 -24.17 -5.46
N ILE A 109 -26.07 -25.01 -4.44
CA ILE A 109 -27.12 -26.03 -4.31
C ILE A 109 -28.43 -25.41 -3.75
N ASN A 110 -28.33 -24.42 -2.86
CA ASN A 110 -29.49 -23.69 -2.32
C ASN A 110 -29.89 -22.51 -3.21
N GLY A 111 -30.18 -22.77 -4.49
CA GLY A 111 -30.66 -21.77 -5.43
C GLY A 111 -32.03 -21.18 -5.05
N GLU A 112 -32.04 -20.18 -4.18
CA GLU A 112 -33.09 -19.16 -4.18
C GLU A 112 -32.65 -18.02 -5.11
N THR A 113 -33.39 -17.87 -6.21
CA THR A 113 -33.32 -16.74 -7.12
C THR A 113 -33.67 -15.46 -6.37
N ILE A 114 -32.68 -14.71 -5.92
CA ILE A 114 -32.89 -13.32 -5.51
C ILE A 114 -33.10 -12.50 -6.78
N VAL A 115 -34.36 -12.25 -7.11
CA VAL A 115 -34.78 -11.23 -8.06
C VAL A 115 -34.36 -9.88 -7.47
N LEU A 116 -33.29 -9.29 -7.99
CA LEU A 116 -32.93 -7.90 -7.69
C LEU A 116 -33.74 -7.00 -8.64
N GLU A 117 -34.75 -6.34 -8.06
CA GLU A 117 -35.48 -5.24 -8.69
C GLU A 117 -34.51 -4.14 -9.13
N SER A 118 -34.63 -3.80 -10.42
CA SER A 118 -34.01 -2.67 -11.07
C SER A 118 -34.54 -1.35 -10.51
N GLY A 119 -33.74 -0.67 -9.69
CA GLY A 119 -33.92 0.73 -9.32
C GLY A 119 -32.86 1.61 -9.96
N GLN A 120 -33.26 2.41 -10.96
CA GLN A 120 -32.44 3.45 -11.60
C GLN A 120 -31.95 4.49 -10.57
N ARG A 121 -30.63 4.73 -10.51
CA ARG A 121 -30.07 6.05 -10.13
C ARG A 121 -28.82 6.39 -10.95
N VAL A 122 -29.05 7.39 -11.81
CA VAL A 122 -28.21 8.48 -12.32
C VAL A 122 -26.69 8.41 -12.07
N ASN A 123 -25.98 8.49 -13.20
CA ASN A 123 -24.56 8.75 -13.44
C ASN A 123 -24.03 10.01 -12.73
N GLU A 124 -22.83 9.93 -12.16
CA GLU A 124 -21.77 10.95 -12.31
C GLU A 124 -20.41 10.45 -11.75
N GLY A 125 -19.32 10.61 -12.54
CA GLY A 125 -17.94 10.66 -12.04
C GLY A 125 -17.00 9.46 -12.27
N LYS A 126 -16.61 9.16 -13.52
CA LYS A 126 -15.49 8.26 -13.86
C LYS A 126 -14.13 8.89 -13.52
N ALA A 127 -13.31 8.18 -12.75
CA ALA A 127 -11.86 8.19 -12.87
C ALA A 127 -11.42 6.95 -13.66
N VAL A 128 -10.57 7.18 -14.66
CA VAL A 128 -10.10 6.21 -15.66
C VAL A 128 -8.79 5.62 -15.19
N GLU A 129 -8.71 4.29 -15.04
CA GLU A 129 -7.44 3.57 -15.22
C GLU A 129 -7.68 2.30 -16.03
N ASN A 130 -6.97 2.25 -17.16
CA ASN A 130 -6.92 1.15 -18.12
C ASN A 130 -5.96 0.08 -17.62
N SER A 131 -6.39 -1.18 -17.62
CA SER A 131 -5.51 -2.33 -17.82
C SER A 131 -6.31 -3.44 -18.48
N SER A 132 -6.24 -3.45 -19.81
CA SER A 132 -6.79 -4.48 -20.69
C SER A 132 -5.88 -5.71 -20.66
N MET A 133 -6.38 -6.84 -20.16
CA MET A 133 -5.94 -8.16 -20.62
C MET A 133 -6.98 -8.69 -21.60
N VAL A 134 -6.54 -8.83 -22.85
CA VAL A 134 -7.31 -9.39 -23.96
C VAL A 134 -7.42 -10.91 -23.73
N ALA A 135 -8.65 -11.40 -23.56
CA ALA A 135 -8.96 -12.81 -23.69
C ALA A 135 -9.04 -13.14 -25.18
N ILE A 136 -8.17 -14.04 -25.66
CA ILE A 136 -8.29 -14.64 -26.99
C ILE A 136 -9.08 -15.93 -26.82
N ASP A 137 -10.27 -15.91 -27.38
CA ASP A 137 -11.21 -17.00 -27.55
C ASP A 137 -10.69 -17.94 -28.65
N ALA A 138 -10.77 -19.26 -28.46
CA ALA A 138 -10.49 -20.23 -29.53
C ALA A 138 -11.49 -21.40 -29.50
N PRO A 139 -11.97 -21.87 -30.67
CA PRO A 139 -13.24 -22.59 -30.77
C PRO A 139 -13.08 -24.11 -30.61
N LYS A 140 -14.15 -24.75 -30.15
CA LYS A 140 -14.37 -26.20 -30.23
C LYS A 140 -14.74 -26.58 -31.67
N ASP A 141 -14.10 -27.61 -32.24
CA ASP A 141 -14.74 -28.83 -32.77
C ASP A 141 -13.84 -29.70 -33.69
N LEU A 142 -13.87 -31.03 -33.40
CA LEU A 142 -13.66 -32.23 -34.27
C LEU A 142 -12.22 -32.65 -34.72
N PRO A 143 -11.98 -33.92 -35.10
CA PRO A 143 -12.38 -35.21 -34.48
C PRO A 143 -11.18 -36.17 -34.27
N VAL A 144 -11.47 -37.30 -33.62
CA VAL A 144 -10.62 -38.45 -33.26
C VAL A 144 -9.88 -39.07 -34.46
N VAL A 145 -8.57 -39.32 -34.32
CA VAL A 145 -7.82 -40.34 -35.08
C VAL A 145 -6.87 -41.06 -34.13
N GLU A 146 -7.07 -42.37 -34.01
CA GLU A 146 -6.20 -43.32 -33.31
C GLU A 146 -4.87 -43.49 -34.04
N GLY A 147 -3.77 -43.46 -33.30
CA GLY A 147 -2.42 -43.70 -33.81
C GLY A 147 -1.49 -44.14 -32.69
N GLU A 148 -1.25 -45.45 -32.63
CA GLU A 148 -0.32 -46.12 -31.73
C GLU A 148 1.11 -45.56 -31.82
N LYS A 149 1.76 -45.24 -30.69
CA LYS A 149 3.22 -45.39 -30.49
C LYS A 149 3.58 -45.59 -29.01
N LEU A 150 3.95 -46.84 -28.69
CA LEU A 150 5.15 -47.29 -27.98
C LEU A 150 5.89 -46.30 -27.05
N GLY A 151 6.14 -46.75 -25.81
CA GLY A 151 7.43 -46.54 -25.14
C GLY A 151 7.46 -45.63 -23.90
N PHE A 152 7.39 -46.27 -22.73
CA PHE A 152 7.82 -45.85 -21.38
C PHE A 152 8.60 -44.52 -21.23
N SER A 153 8.04 -43.60 -20.43
CA SER A 153 8.80 -42.87 -19.40
C SER A 153 7.84 -42.50 -18.26
N SER A 154 7.98 -43.24 -17.17
CA SER A 154 7.25 -43.07 -15.92
C SER A 154 7.51 -41.69 -15.32
N ARG A 155 6.54 -40.77 -15.46
CA ARG A 155 6.42 -39.64 -14.53
C ARG A 155 6.21 -40.21 -13.12
N PRO A 156 6.99 -39.80 -12.11
CA PRO A 156 6.66 -40.17 -10.74
C PRO A 156 5.29 -39.57 -10.42
N GLN A 157 4.39 -40.42 -9.95
CA GLN A 157 3.09 -40.04 -9.41
C GLN A 157 3.32 -38.99 -8.32
N ILE A 158 3.02 -37.72 -8.61
CA ILE A 158 2.96 -36.67 -7.60
C ILE A 158 1.77 -37.02 -6.72
N SER A 159 2.02 -37.54 -5.51
CA SER A 159 0.95 -37.73 -4.54
C SER A 159 0.26 -36.39 -4.29
N ASP A 160 -1.08 -36.37 -4.24
CA ASP A 160 -1.90 -35.20 -3.84
C ASP A 160 -1.65 -34.72 -2.39
N ALA A 161 -0.68 -35.31 -1.70
CA ALA A 161 -0.26 -34.92 -0.37
C ALA A 161 0.45 -33.55 -0.41
N PRO A 162 0.18 -32.66 0.57
CA PRO A 162 0.88 -31.39 0.65
C PRO A 162 2.38 -31.62 0.90
N TRP A 163 3.23 -30.82 0.26
CA TRP A 163 4.69 -30.96 0.31
C TRP A 163 5.28 -30.98 1.73
N PHE A 164 4.60 -30.35 2.68
CA PHE A 164 5.03 -30.25 4.08
C PHE A 164 4.55 -31.42 4.97
N ARG A 165 3.75 -32.37 4.47
CA ARG A 165 3.14 -33.43 5.28
C ARG A 165 4.16 -34.32 5.99
N ASN A 166 5.33 -34.52 5.38
CA ASN A 166 6.41 -35.32 5.95
C ASN A 166 7.28 -34.54 6.94
N LEU A 167 7.12 -33.22 7.01
CA LEU A 167 7.92 -32.32 7.84
C LEU A 167 7.12 -31.72 9.00
N LEU A 168 5.80 -31.80 8.94
CA LEU A 168 4.89 -31.19 9.91
C LEU A 168 3.81 -32.21 10.26
N THR A 169 3.92 -32.81 11.45
CA THR A 169 2.89 -33.67 12.01
C THR A 169 1.74 -32.85 12.60
N ASP A 170 0.54 -33.41 12.67
CA ASP A 170 -0.63 -32.69 13.20
C ASP A 170 -0.46 -32.33 14.70
N ASP A 171 0.31 -33.11 15.47
CA ASP A 171 0.57 -32.87 16.89
C ASP A 171 1.59 -31.72 17.08
N GLU A 172 2.72 -31.76 16.38
CA GLU A 172 3.72 -30.68 16.41
C GLU A 172 3.11 -29.36 15.96
N ALA A 173 2.26 -29.42 14.96
CA ALA A 173 1.73 -28.21 14.37
C ALA A 173 0.83 -27.44 15.36
N ARG A 174 0.29 -28.06 16.42
CA ARG A 174 -0.52 -27.38 17.46
C ARG A 174 0.29 -26.79 18.62
N ILE A 175 1.62 -26.85 18.55
CA ILE A 175 2.52 -26.36 19.60
C ILE A 175 2.80 -24.86 19.36
N LEU A 176 2.53 -24.02 20.36
CA LEU A 176 2.68 -22.57 20.29
C LEU A 176 4.15 -22.15 20.12
N GLU A 177 5.04 -22.88 20.79
CA GLU A 177 6.48 -22.67 20.85
C GLU A 177 7.18 -22.91 19.52
N HIS A 178 6.48 -23.44 18.51
CA HIS A 178 7.00 -23.59 17.16
C HIS A 178 7.02 -22.29 16.35
N SER A 179 6.60 -21.15 16.93
CA SER A 179 6.89 -19.82 16.41
C SER A 179 7.37 -18.88 17.51
N GLY A 180 8.58 -18.33 17.34
CA GLY A 180 9.09 -17.30 18.25
C GLY A 180 8.18 -16.07 18.33
N LYS A 181 7.49 -15.72 17.23
CA LYS A 181 6.53 -14.61 17.21
C LYS A 181 5.30 -14.89 18.07
N MET A 182 4.81 -16.14 18.06
CA MET A 182 3.65 -16.52 18.90
C MET A 182 4.03 -16.55 20.37
N VAL A 183 5.21 -17.08 20.70
CA VAL A 183 5.75 -17.04 22.07
C VAL A 183 5.83 -15.60 22.57
N LEU A 184 6.47 -14.71 21.79
CA LEU A 184 6.58 -13.29 22.15
C LEU A 184 5.22 -12.61 22.28
N LEU A 185 4.29 -12.88 21.37
CA LEU A 185 2.95 -12.31 21.46
C LEU A 185 2.27 -12.72 22.77
N PHE A 186 2.25 -14.01 23.11
CA PHE A 186 1.55 -14.49 24.31
C PHE A 186 2.22 -14.00 25.60
N GLU A 187 3.54 -13.90 25.63
CA GLU A 187 4.25 -13.26 26.75
C GLU A 187 3.87 -11.79 26.90
N ILE A 188 3.79 -11.02 25.79
CA ILE A 188 3.28 -9.64 25.81
C ILE A 188 1.86 -9.62 26.37
N LEU A 189 0.96 -10.48 25.88
CA LEU A 189 -0.43 -10.51 26.34
C LEU A 189 -0.53 -10.79 27.84
N GLN A 190 0.34 -11.65 28.38
CA GLN A 190 0.39 -11.94 29.82
C GLN A 190 0.88 -10.71 30.61
N ILE A 191 2.03 -10.14 30.25
CA ILE A 191 2.60 -8.98 30.95
C ILE A 191 1.64 -7.79 30.91
N VAL A 192 1.02 -7.52 29.76
CA VAL A 192 0.07 -6.41 29.57
C VAL A 192 -1.18 -6.59 30.42
N ALA A 193 -1.63 -7.83 30.59
CA ALA A 193 -2.76 -8.13 31.44
C ALA A 193 -2.44 -7.94 32.92
N ASP A 194 -1.22 -8.28 33.36
CA ASP A 194 -0.75 -8.02 34.72
C ASP A 194 -0.69 -6.52 35.02
N LEU A 195 -0.45 -5.69 33.99
CA LEU A 195 -0.43 -4.23 34.08
C LEU A 195 -1.81 -3.57 33.93
N ASP A 196 -2.89 -4.35 33.77
CA ASP A 196 -4.25 -3.89 33.46
C ASP A 196 -4.26 -2.90 32.24
N GLU A 197 -3.42 -3.18 31.24
CA GLU A 197 -3.32 -2.41 30.00
C GLU A 197 -4.04 -3.09 28.83
N LYS A 198 -4.29 -2.32 27.75
CA LYS A 198 -4.96 -2.83 26.56
C LYS A 198 -4.03 -2.80 25.35
N VAL A 199 -4.13 -3.85 24.52
CA VAL A 199 -3.25 -4.08 23.37
C VAL A 199 -4.04 -4.30 22.09
N LEU A 200 -3.54 -3.71 21.00
CA LEU A 200 -4.00 -4.01 19.65
C LEU A 200 -2.97 -4.90 18.94
N VAL A 201 -3.44 -5.90 18.20
CA VAL A 201 -2.59 -6.75 17.38
C VAL A 201 -3.07 -6.66 15.94
N PHE A 202 -2.20 -6.18 15.06
CA PHE A 202 -2.46 -6.08 13.64
C PHE A 202 -1.75 -7.18 12.87
N SER A 203 -2.46 -7.75 11.90
CA SER A 203 -1.90 -8.71 10.95
C SER A 203 -2.51 -8.51 9.56
N GLN A 204 -1.70 -8.71 8.52
CA GLN A 204 -2.18 -8.73 7.13
C GLN A 204 -2.86 -10.07 6.80
N SER A 205 -2.54 -11.13 7.54
CA SER A 205 -2.99 -12.49 7.31
C SER A 205 -4.18 -12.85 8.19
N LEU A 206 -5.36 -13.06 7.57
CA LEU A 206 -6.53 -13.56 8.30
C LEU A 206 -6.27 -14.94 8.92
N THR A 207 -5.50 -15.80 8.25
CA THR A 207 -5.09 -17.11 8.79
C THR A 207 -4.27 -16.95 10.07
N THR A 208 -3.47 -15.89 10.17
CA THR A 208 -2.68 -15.60 11.37
C THR A 208 -3.57 -15.11 12.51
N LEU A 209 -4.59 -14.29 12.23
CA LEU A 209 -5.61 -13.92 13.22
C LEU A 209 -6.42 -15.14 13.69
N ASP A 210 -6.84 -16.02 12.77
CA ASP A 210 -7.50 -17.29 13.10
C ASP A 210 -6.63 -18.15 14.03
N LEU A 211 -5.32 -18.18 13.76
CA LEU A 211 -4.36 -18.93 14.56
C LEU A 211 -4.18 -18.33 15.96
N ILE A 212 -4.11 -17.00 16.08
CA ILE A 212 -4.05 -16.33 17.39
C ILE A 212 -5.32 -16.68 18.19
N GLU A 213 -6.51 -16.59 17.57
CA GLU A 213 -7.76 -17.01 18.23
C GLU A 213 -7.75 -18.47 18.67
N TYR A 214 -7.19 -19.36 17.85
CA TYR A 214 -7.03 -20.78 18.19
C TYR A 214 -6.18 -20.96 19.46
N PHE A 215 -5.02 -20.31 19.54
CA PHE A 215 -4.15 -20.40 20.70
C PHE A 215 -4.72 -19.71 21.95
N LEU A 216 -5.45 -18.61 21.78
CA LEU A 216 -6.18 -17.97 22.89
C LEU A 216 -7.21 -18.92 23.49
N LYS A 217 -7.96 -19.63 22.63
CA LYS A 217 -8.93 -20.64 23.06
C LYS A 217 -8.25 -21.84 23.72
N ALA A 218 -7.18 -22.36 23.13
CA ALA A 218 -6.44 -23.49 23.70
C ALA A 218 -5.84 -23.15 25.08
N SER A 219 -5.29 -21.94 25.23
CA SER A 219 -4.81 -21.40 26.51
C SER A 219 -5.93 -21.31 27.55
N HIS A 220 -7.13 -20.87 27.14
CA HIS A 220 -8.29 -20.82 28.03
C HIS A 220 -8.78 -22.21 28.47
N GLU A 221 -8.75 -23.21 27.58
CA GLU A 221 -9.19 -24.58 27.84
C GLU A 221 -8.20 -25.38 28.70
N ALA A 222 -6.90 -25.12 28.56
CA ALA A 222 -5.85 -25.76 29.36
C ALA A 222 -5.86 -25.35 30.85
N ARG A 223 -6.77 -24.47 31.27
CA ARG A 223 -6.83 -23.94 32.64
C ARG A 223 -7.36 -24.95 33.66
N LYS A 224 -6.80 -24.89 34.86
CA LYS A 224 -7.40 -25.45 36.07
C LYS A 224 -8.42 -24.44 36.64
N PRO A 225 -9.62 -24.84 37.07
CA PRO A 225 -10.69 -23.93 37.51
C PRO A 225 -10.38 -23.10 38.77
N THR A 226 -9.22 -23.30 39.40
CA THR A 226 -8.81 -22.66 40.65
C THR A 226 -7.95 -21.41 40.49
N SER A 227 -7.43 -21.07 39.30
CA SER A 227 -6.63 -19.85 39.09
C SER A 227 -7.51 -18.65 38.77
N SER A 228 -7.62 -17.72 39.72
CA SER A 228 -8.37 -16.46 39.60
C SER A 228 -7.58 -15.33 38.90
N HIS A 229 -6.53 -15.65 38.14
CA HIS A 229 -5.71 -14.63 37.47
C HIS A 229 -6.46 -14.13 36.23
N LYS A 230 -6.74 -12.82 36.17
CA LYS A 230 -7.36 -12.15 35.00
C LYS A 230 -6.59 -12.42 33.71
N ALA A 231 -5.27 -12.64 33.81
CA ALA A 231 -4.36 -12.77 32.68
C ALA A 231 -4.61 -14.01 31.80
N ASP A 232 -5.22 -15.07 32.34
CA ASP A 232 -5.22 -16.38 31.68
C ASP A 232 -6.54 -16.71 30.98
N CYS A 233 -7.58 -15.88 31.13
CA CYS A 233 -8.90 -16.12 30.54
C CYS A 233 -9.09 -15.32 29.23
N TRP A 234 -9.28 -16.03 28.12
CA TRP A 234 -9.52 -15.42 26.81
C TRP A 234 -10.85 -15.85 26.20
N ILE A 235 -11.90 -15.03 26.38
CA ILE A 235 -13.22 -15.25 25.79
C ILE A 235 -13.49 -14.19 24.73
N LYS A 236 -13.88 -14.63 23.54
CA LYS A 236 -14.24 -13.75 22.42
C LYS A 236 -15.43 -12.86 22.77
N ASN A 237 -15.37 -11.60 22.35
CA ASN A 237 -16.34 -10.53 22.63
C ASN A 237 -16.49 -10.15 24.11
N ILE A 238 -15.60 -10.63 24.97
CA ILE A 238 -15.54 -10.25 26.39
C ILE A 238 -14.12 -9.79 26.74
N ASP A 239 -13.15 -10.69 26.57
CA ASP A 239 -11.74 -10.41 26.88
C ASP A 239 -10.99 -9.89 25.64
N TYR A 240 -11.42 -10.32 24.45
CA TYR A 240 -10.87 -9.84 23.20
C TYR A 240 -11.90 -9.68 22.08
N TYR A 241 -11.62 -8.78 21.14
CA TYR A 241 -12.44 -8.51 19.95
C TYR A 241 -11.65 -8.78 18.67
N ARG A 242 -12.36 -9.06 17.57
CA ARG A 242 -11.75 -9.27 16.24
C ARG A 242 -12.42 -8.39 15.20
N LEU A 243 -11.64 -7.59 14.48
CA LEU A 243 -12.11 -6.74 13.40
C LEU A 243 -11.44 -7.13 12.08
N ASP A 244 -12.26 -7.60 11.15
CA ASP A 244 -11.88 -7.88 9.77
C ASP A 244 -12.91 -7.38 8.77
N GLY A 245 -12.71 -7.68 7.48
CA GLY A 245 -13.60 -7.23 6.40
C GLY A 245 -15.03 -7.75 6.48
N SER A 246 -15.30 -8.79 7.28
CA SER A 246 -16.65 -9.32 7.49
C SER A 246 -17.43 -8.60 8.60
N THR A 247 -16.77 -7.74 9.37
CA THR A 247 -17.38 -7.04 10.52
C THR A 247 -18.25 -5.87 10.05
N SER A 248 -19.55 -5.91 10.38
CA SER A 248 -20.50 -4.84 10.08
C SER A 248 -20.16 -3.52 10.79
N ALA A 249 -20.64 -2.41 10.24
CA ALA A 249 -20.40 -1.08 10.82
C ALA A 249 -21.01 -0.94 12.24
N SER A 250 -22.18 -1.54 12.48
CA SER A 250 -22.84 -1.51 13.81
C SER A 250 -22.03 -2.25 14.86
N THR A 251 -21.57 -3.47 14.53
CA THR A 251 -20.75 -4.28 15.42
C THR A 251 -19.39 -3.64 15.67
N ARG A 252 -18.78 -3.05 14.63
CA ARG A 252 -17.53 -2.28 14.74
C ARG A 252 -17.65 -1.14 15.73
N LYS A 253 -18.72 -0.35 15.65
CA LYS A 253 -18.99 0.76 16.58
C LYS A 253 -19.17 0.22 18.00
N LYS A 254 -20.02 -0.79 18.18
CA LYS A 254 -20.26 -1.43 19.48
C LYS A 254 -18.96 -1.89 20.15
N TRP A 255 -18.13 -2.67 19.45
CA TRP A 255 -16.87 -3.15 20.01
C TRP A 255 -15.86 -2.04 20.26
N SER A 256 -15.85 -0.99 19.43
CA SER A 256 -15.01 0.19 19.66
C SER A 256 -15.42 0.92 20.94
N ASP A 257 -16.72 1.08 21.18
CA ASP A 257 -17.25 1.75 22.36
C ASP A 257 -17.00 0.91 23.63
N GLU A 258 -17.23 -0.40 23.56
CA GLU A 258 -16.94 -1.33 24.66
C GLU A 258 -15.45 -1.41 25.00
N PHE A 259 -14.58 -1.41 23.98
CA PHE A 259 -13.13 -1.44 24.18
C PHE A 259 -12.60 -0.13 24.75
N ASN A 260 -13.14 1.01 24.32
CA ASN A 260 -12.74 2.32 24.85
C ASN A 260 -13.29 2.64 26.24
N ASN A 261 -14.29 1.88 26.71
CA ASN A 261 -14.86 2.07 28.03
C ASN A 261 -13.83 1.74 29.14
N PRO A 262 -13.41 2.71 29.98
CA PRO A 262 -12.47 2.46 31.07
C PRO A 262 -13.02 1.52 32.15
N ALA A 263 -14.36 1.42 32.30
CA ALA A 263 -14.98 0.47 33.21
C ALA A 263 -14.87 -0.99 32.72
N ASN A 264 -14.62 -1.19 31.43
CA ASN A 264 -14.41 -2.52 30.86
C ASN A 264 -12.94 -2.93 30.98
N ALA A 265 -12.56 -3.44 32.15
CA ALA A 265 -11.24 -4.00 32.40
C ALA A 265 -11.02 -5.38 31.72
N ARG A 266 -12.11 -6.06 31.30
CA ARG A 266 -12.02 -7.38 30.66
C ARG A 266 -11.56 -7.28 29.21
N GLY A 267 -12.13 -6.35 28.45
CA GLY A 267 -11.78 -6.12 27.05
C GLY A 267 -10.38 -5.55 26.89
N ARG A 268 -9.38 -6.44 26.82
CA ARG A 268 -7.94 -6.11 26.87
C ARG A 268 -7.20 -6.30 25.55
N LEU A 269 -7.74 -7.09 24.62
CA LEU A 269 -7.14 -7.36 23.31
C LEU A 269 -8.08 -7.00 22.16
N PHE A 270 -7.54 -6.35 21.13
CA PHE A 270 -8.23 -6.19 19.84
C PHE A 270 -7.36 -6.76 18.72
N LEU A 271 -7.84 -7.81 18.07
CA LEU A 271 -7.27 -8.41 16.87
C LEU A 271 -7.80 -7.68 15.63
N ILE A 272 -6.94 -7.12 14.79
CA ILE A 272 -7.37 -6.28 13.67
C ILE A 272 -6.63 -6.69 12.40
N SER A 273 -7.37 -6.96 11.33
CA SER A 273 -6.72 -7.08 10.02
C SER A 273 -6.27 -5.70 9.54
N THR A 274 -5.02 -5.54 9.13
CA THR A 274 -4.45 -4.22 8.81
C THR A 274 -5.27 -3.48 7.75
N LYS A 275 -5.82 -4.21 6.76
CA LYS A 275 -6.73 -3.64 5.76
C LYS A 275 -8.02 -3.10 6.37
N ALA A 276 -8.65 -3.81 7.30
CA ALA A 276 -9.89 -3.33 7.92
C ALA A 276 -9.64 -2.19 8.93
N GLY A 277 -8.44 -2.13 9.52
CA GLY A 277 -7.97 -1.03 10.37
C GLY A 277 -7.86 0.32 9.64
N SER A 278 -7.75 0.32 8.30
CA SER A 278 -7.69 1.55 7.49
C SER A 278 -9.00 2.35 7.48
N LEU A 279 -10.12 1.77 7.91
CA LEU A 279 -11.47 2.34 7.82
C LEU A 279 -11.82 3.35 8.94
N GLY A 280 -10.84 4.01 9.56
CA GLY A 280 -11.15 5.19 10.38
C GLY A 280 -11.49 4.95 11.87
N ILE A 281 -11.25 3.77 12.45
CA ILE A 281 -11.64 3.47 13.85
C ILE A 281 -10.79 4.25 14.89
N ASN A 282 -11.34 4.43 16.10
CA ASN A 282 -10.67 5.11 17.21
C ASN A 282 -10.53 4.16 18.41
N LEU A 283 -9.30 3.84 18.82
CA LEU A 283 -9.00 2.85 19.87
C LEU A 283 -8.01 3.39 20.89
N VAL A 284 -8.24 4.61 21.38
CA VAL A 284 -7.36 5.34 22.32
C VAL A 284 -7.24 4.69 23.70
N ALA A 285 -8.12 3.75 24.07
CA ALA A 285 -7.95 3.02 25.33
C ALA A 285 -6.79 2.01 25.32
N ALA A 286 -6.32 1.62 24.13
CA ALA A 286 -5.06 0.89 24.02
C ALA A 286 -3.88 1.83 24.15
N ASN A 287 -2.78 1.32 24.70
CA ASN A 287 -1.49 2.02 24.72
C ASN A 287 -0.37 1.14 24.18
N ARG A 288 -0.69 -0.09 23.76
CA ARG A 288 0.26 -1.01 23.12
C ARG A 288 -0.26 -1.50 21.78
N VAL A 289 0.64 -1.57 20.81
CA VAL A 289 0.34 -2.02 19.44
C VAL A 289 1.38 -3.05 19.04
N VAL A 290 0.94 -4.23 18.60
CA VAL A 290 1.79 -5.24 17.99
C VAL A 290 1.47 -5.28 16.50
N LEU A 291 2.48 -5.04 15.66
CA LEU A 291 2.45 -5.29 14.23
C LEU A 291 3.11 -6.65 14.00
N PHE A 292 2.27 -7.67 13.84
CA PHE A 292 2.72 -9.07 13.87
C PHE A 292 3.51 -9.49 12.61
N ASP A 293 3.19 -8.87 11.47
CA ASP A 293 3.76 -9.18 10.17
C ASP A 293 3.99 -7.90 9.35
N ALA A 294 5.12 -7.88 8.64
CA ALA A 294 5.55 -6.74 7.84
C ALA A 294 4.72 -6.57 6.56
N SER A 295 4.43 -5.32 6.19
CA SER A 295 3.69 -5.00 4.98
C SER A 295 4.55 -4.33 3.91
N TRP A 296 4.26 -4.62 2.64
CA TRP A 296 4.95 -4.00 1.50
C TRP A 296 4.72 -2.49 1.37
N ASN A 297 3.67 -1.97 2.02
CA ASN A 297 3.27 -0.57 1.99
C ASN A 297 3.31 0.02 3.41
N PRO A 298 4.27 0.90 3.74
CA PRO A 298 4.39 1.50 5.09
C PRO A 298 3.12 2.22 5.55
N SER A 299 2.32 2.72 4.61
CA SER A 299 1.10 3.46 4.91
C SER A 299 0.09 2.64 5.73
N TYR A 300 0.01 1.34 5.51
CA TYR A 300 -0.92 0.48 6.26
C TYR A 300 -0.53 0.36 7.73
N ASP A 301 0.78 0.28 8.01
CA ASP A 301 1.30 0.16 9.36
C ASP A 301 1.16 1.50 10.10
N ILE A 302 1.51 2.61 9.43
CA ILE A 302 1.34 3.97 9.94
C ILE A 302 -0.14 4.24 10.28
N GLN A 303 -1.05 3.88 9.37
CA GLN A 303 -2.50 4.02 9.61
C GLN A 303 -3.00 3.18 10.78
N SER A 304 -2.35 2.05 11.07
CA SER A 304 -2.69 1.17 12.19
C SER A 304 -2.24 1.76 13.51
N ILE A 305 -1.01 2.28 13.56
CA ILE A 305 -0.47 2.99 14.73
C ILE A 305 -1.34 4.21 15.08
N TYR A 306 -1.74 5.00 14.08
CA TYR A 306 -2.61 6.17 14.27
C TYR A 306 -4.08 5.84 14.57
N ARG A 307 -4.46 4.56 14.74
CA ARG A 307 -5.72 4.20 15.40
C ARG A 307 -5.67 4.42 16.91
N VAL A 308 -4.46 4.39 17.47
CA VAL A 308 -4.17 4.53 18.90
C VAL A 308 -3.49 5.86 19.20
N TYR A 309 -2.45 6.19 18.45
CA TYR A 309 -1.72 7.45 18.61
C TYR A 309 -2.45 8.59 17.92
N ARG A 310 -3.45 9.15 18.61
CA ARG A 310 -4.32 10.23 18.13
C ARG A 310 -4.93 10.98 19.30
N PHE A 311 -5.62 12.09 19.02
CA PHE A 311 -6.35 12.85 20.04
C PHE A 311 -7.27 11.94 20.87
N GLY A 312 -7.19 12.10 22.18
CA GLY A 312 -7.84 11.25 23.18
C GLY A 312 -6.90 10.23 23.84
N GLN A 313 -5.68 10.06 23.33
CA GLN A 313 -4.66 9.25 23.99
C GLN A 313 -4.10 9.98 25.22
N LEU A 314 -4.09 9.29 26.36
CA LEU A 314 -3.63 9.83 27.65
C LEU A 314 -2.38 9.11 28.18
N LYS A 315 -2.03 7.94 27.61
CA LYS A 315 -0.89 7.12 28.00
C LYS A 315 0.18 7.12 26.92
N GLN A 316 1.42 6.86 27.32
CA GLN A 316 2.52 6.63 26.37
C GLN A 316 2.22 5.41 25.51
N VAL A 317 2.49 5.50 24.21
CA VAL A 317 2.18 4.44 23.25
C VAL A 317 3.43 3.67 22.89
N PHE A 318 3.38 2.35 23.06
CA PHE A 318 4.47 1.44 22.68
C PHE A 318 4.04 0.57 21.49
N VAL A 319 4.84 0.59 20.43
CA VAL A 319 4.61 -0.19 19.21
C VAL A 319 5.71 -1.25 19.08
N TYR A 320 5.32 -2.50 18.85
CA TYR A 320 6.24 -3.62 18.60
C TYR A 320 6.03 -4.16 17.20
N ARG A 321 7.06 -4.07 16.36
CA ARG A 321 7.10 -4.68 15.02
C ARG A 321 7.86 -5.99 15.10
N PHE A 322 7.20 -7.09 14.79
CA PHE A 322 7.84 -8.40 14.77
C PHE A 322 8.38 -8.70 13.38
N LEU A 323 9.68 -9.00 13.30
CA LEU A 323 10.34 -9.43 12.07
C LEU A 323 10.97 -10.79 12.29
N ALA A 324 10.64 -11.78 11.46
CA ALA A 324 11.36 -13.04 11.46
C ALA A 324 12.76 -12.85 10.87
N GLN A 325 13.76 -12.94 11.75
CA GLN A 325 15.15 -12.64 11.42
C GLN A 325 15.70 -13.63 10.39
N GLY A 326 16.45 -13.09 9.42
CA GLY A 326 17.10 -13.86 8.37
C GLY A 326 16.15 -14.40 7.32
N THR A 327 14.89 -13.96 7.30
CA THR A 327 13.88 -14.37 6.31
C THR A 327 13.56 -13.25 5.32
N MET A 328 12.75 -13.59 4.30
CA MET A 328 12.23 -12.60 3.35
C MET A 328 11.44 -11.48 4.03
N GLU A 329 10.87 -11.71 5.23
CA GLU A 329 10.13 -10.67 5.96
C GLU A 329 11.02 -9.49 6.39
N GLU A 330 12.24 -9.76 6.85
CA GLU A 330 13.23 -8.72 7.19
C GLU A 330 13.54 -7.85 5.96
N LYS A 331 13.72 -8.50 4.80
CA LYS A 331 13.94 -7.80 3.53
C LYS A 331 12.73 -6.99 3.06
N ILE A 332 11.51 -7.45 3.34
CA ILE A 332 10.28 -6.69 3.07
C ILE A 332 10.25 -5.42 3.92
N TYR A 333 10.64 -5.52 5.19
CA TYR A 333 10.74 -4.38 6.10
C TYR A 333 11.85 -3.39 5.67
N ASP A 334 13.03 -3.84 5.30
CA ASP A 334 14.11 -2.96 4.81
C ASP A 334 13.65 -2.12 3.59
N ARG A 335 12.90 -2.76 2.69
CA ARG A 335 12.27 -2.10 1.54
C ARG A 335 11.15 -1.15 1.96
N GLN A 336 10.40 -1.49 3.01
CA GLN A 336 9.38 -0.61 3.59
C GLN A 336 10.01 0.66 4.15
N VAL A 337 11.09 0.56 4.93
CA VAL A 337 11.86 1.70 5.46
C VAL A 337 12.41 2.55 4.32
N THR A 338 12.97 1.92 3.28
CA THR A 338 13.47 2.63 2.09
C THR A 338 12.36 3.42 1.39
N LYS A 339 11.17 2.82 1.21
CA LYS A 339 10.00 3.51 0.63
C LYS A 339 9.54 4.67 1.50
N GLN A 340 9.54 4.50 2.82
CA GLN A 340 9.15 5.55 3.76
C GLN A 340 10.16 6.71 3.76
N SER A 341 11.46 6.40 3.78
CA SER A 341 12.54 7.37 3.62
C SER A 341 12.41 8.17 2.32
N LEU A 342 12.08 7.50 1.21
CA LEU A 342 11.82 8.18 -0.07
C LEU A 342 10.56 9.07 -0.01
N SER A 343 9.50 8.61 0.65
CA SER A 343 8.29 9.42 0.86
C SER A 343 8.58 10.68 1.67
N PHE A 344 9.34 10.57 2.76
CA PHE A 344 9.70 11.71 3.59
C PHE A 344 10.59 12.72 2.82
N ARG A 345 11.50 12.24 1.97
CA ARG A 345 12.28 13.12 1.07
C ARG A 345 11.44 13.88 0.06
N VAL A 346 10.44 13.23 -0.53
CA VAL A 346 9.65 13.80 -1.63
C VAL A 346 8.51 14.67 -1.11
N VAL A 347 7.86 14.24 -0.03
CA VAL A 347 6.62 14.84 0.45
C VAL A 347 6.87 15.76 1.65
N ASP A 348 7.79 15.41 2.54
CA ASP A 348 8.07 16.13 3.80
C ASP A 348 9.39 16.92 3.75
N GLN A 349 10.08 16.96 2.59
CA GLN A 349 11.41 17.54 2.37
C GLN A 349 12.54 17.01 3.28
N GLN A 350 12.33 15.90 3.99
CA GLN A 350 13.31 15.38 4.94
C GLN A 350 14.44 14.63 4.24
N GLN A 351 15.70 14.87 4.62
CA GLN A 351 16.86 14.13 4.16
C GLN A 351 17.20 13.03 5.15
N ILE A 352 17.03 11.79 4.73
CA ILE A 352 17.27 10.62 5.56
C ILE A 352 18.48 9.89 4.98
N GLU A 353 19.28 9.24 5.81
CA GLU A 353 20.39 8.43 5.30
C GLU A 353 19.86 7.18 4.57
N ARG A 354 20.59 6.69 3.57
CA ARG A 354 20.24 5.41 2.94
C ARG A 354 20.84 4.27 3.75
N HIS A 355 20.02 3.66 4.60
CA HIS A 355 20.45 2.49 5.36
C HIS A 355 20.48 1.18 4.53
N PHE A 356 19.86 1.15 3.35
CA PHE A 356 19.69 -0.07 2.54
C PHE A 356 19.94 0.16 1.04
N THR A 357 20.46 -0.88 0.37
CA THR A 357 20.73 -0.88 -1.08
C THR A 357 19.56 -1.44 -1.88
N LEU A 358 19.36 -0.95 -3.11
CA LEU A 358 18.38 -1.49 -4.06
C LEU A 358 18.93 -2.76 -4.72
N ASN A 359 19.03 -3.86 -3.98
CA ASN A 359 19.48 -5.13 -4.53
C ASN A 359 18.30 -5.97 -5.06
N GLU A 360 18.64 -6.83 -6.02
CA GLU A 360 17.75 -7.60 -6.90
C GLU A 360 16.80 -8.55 -6.16
N LEU A 361 15.85 -9.17 -6.91
CA LEU A 361 14.95 -10.20 -6.39
C LEU A 361 15.67 -11.35 -5.66
N ASN A 362 16.91 -11.66 -6.05
CA ASN A 362 17.70 -12.73 -5.44
C ASN A 362 17.96 -12.49 -3.95
N GLU A 363 18.10 -11.23 -3.51
CA GLU A 363 18.29 -10.91 -2.10
C GLU A 363 17.05 -11.26 -1.25
N LEU A 364 15.83 -11.18 -1.82
CA LEU A 364 14.60 -11.52 -1.09
C LEU A 364 14.55 -13.00 -0.71
N TYR A 365 15.18 -13.87 -1.51
CA TYR A 365 15.21 -15.31 -1.27
C TYR A 365 16.39 -15.72 -0.39
N SER A 366 17.30 -14.79 -0.03
CA SER A 366 18.36 -15.08 0.93
C SER A 366 17.77 -15.51 2.28
N PHE A 367 18.34 -16.56 2.85
CA PHE A 367 17.88 -17.15 4.10
C PHE A 367 19.07 -17.41 5.03
N GLU A 368 19.32 -16.47 5.94
CA GLU A 368 20.45 -16.48 6.89
C GLU A 368 19.96 -16.24 8.34
N PRO A 369 19.17 -17.16 8.91
CA PRO A 369 18.68 -17.02 10.29
C PRO A 369 19.77 -17.33 11.32
N ASP A 370 19.65 -16.66 12.47
CA ASP A 370 20.48 -16.84 13.66
C ASP A 370 19.96 -18.00 14.51
N LEU A 371 20.55 -19.18 14.38
CA LEU A 371 20.19 -20.35 15.17
C LEU A 371 20.91 -20.34 16.52
N LEU A 372 20.22 -20.81 17.58
CA LEU A 372 20.79 -20.85 18.94
C LEU A 372 22.05 -21.72 19.03
N ASP A 373 22.04 -22.84 18.30
CA ASP A 373 23.06 -23.89 18.36
C ASP A 373 24.20 -23.71 17.35
N ASP A 374 24.20 -22.62 16.56
CA ASP A 374 25.24 -22.37 15.56
C ASP A 374 26.51 -21.78 16.22
N PRO A 375 27.67 -22.50 16.18
CA PRO A 375 28.94 -21.99 16.71
C PRO A 375 29.46 -20.77 15.93
N ASN A 376 28.99 -20.55 14.69
CA ASN A 376 29.36 -19.41 13.85
C ASN A 376 28.33 -18.26 13.92
N SER A 377 27.36 -18.36 14.85
CA SER A 377 26.38 -17.31 15.08
C SER A 377 27.09 -15.98 15.35
N LYS A 378 26.66 -14.92 14.65
CA LYS A 378 27.19 -13.55 14.77
C LYS A 378 26.85 -12.91 16.14
N LYS A 379 26.81 -13.68 17.24
CA LYS A 379 26.53 -13.19 18.61
C LYS A 379 27.53 -12.12 19.04
N SER A 380 28.80 -12.24 18.63
CA SER A 380 29.90 -11.35 19.03
C SER A 380 29.95 -10.00 18.31
N LYS A 381 29.24 -9.83 17.18
CA LYS A 381 29.21 -8.58 16.40
C LYS A 381 27.99 -7.70 16.70
N ARG A 382 27.17 -8.07 17.68
CA ARG A 382 25.92 -7.34 17.97
C ARG A 382 26.22 -6.12 18.83
N PRO A 383 25.73 -4.92 18.44
CA PRO A 383 25.78 -3.79 19.33
C PRO A 383 25.00 -4.10 20.60
N THR A 384 25.52 -3.66 21.75
CA THR A 384 24.80 -3.75 23.03
C THR A 384 23.49 -3.00 22.90
N PRO A 385 22.33 -3.65 23.10
CA PRO A 385 21.05 -2.99 22.95
C PRO A 385 20.91 -1.89 24.01
N ILE A 386 20.50 -0.70 23.57
CA ILE A 386 20.25 0.46 24.43
C ILE A 386 19.05 0.14 25.31
N LEU A 387 19.16 0.28 26.64
CA LEU A 387 18.07 -0.02 27.57
C LEU A 387 16.74 0.58 27.09
N PRO A 388 15.69 -0.26 26.87
CA PRO A 388 14.44 0.24 26.32
C PRO A 388 13.73 1.10 27.37
N LYS A 389 13.02 2.14 26.91
CA LYS A 389 12.21 3.01 27.78
C LYS A 389 10.97 2.29 28.34
N ASP A 390 10.58 1.21 27.67
CA ASP A 390 9.43 0.38 28.01
C ASP A 390 9.78 -0.74 29.00
N SER A 391 9.02 -0.83 30.09
CA SER A 391 9.17 -1.88 31.10
C SER A 391 8.77 -3.26 30.56
N VAL A 392 7.82 -3.34 29.64
CA VAL A 392 7.40 -4.62 29.04
C VAL A 392 8.48 -5.16 28.14
N LEU A 393 9.05 -4.34 27.24
CA LEU A 393 10.20 -4.75 26.44
C LEU A 393 11.40 -5.15 27.31
N ALA A 394 11.69 -4.42 28.39
CA ALA A 394 12.74 -4.81 29.33
C ALA A 394 12.52 -6.20 29.94
N ARG A 395 11.29 -6.52 30.33
CA ARG A 395 10.90 -7.86 30.83
C ARG A 395 10.98 -8.93 29.74
N LEU A 396 10.54 -8.63 28.52
CA LEU A 396 10.64 -9.57 27.39
C LEU A 396 12.09 -9.94 27.05
N LEU A 397 13.01 -8.98 27.12
CA LEU A 397 14.43 -9.24 26.89
C LEU A 397 15.04 -10.18 27.95
N GLN A 398 14.42 -10.28 29.13
CA GLN A 398 14.81 -11.20 30.19
C GLN A 398 14.13 -12.57 30.01
N THR A 399 12.80 -12.61 29.87
CA THR A 399 12.04 -13.87 29.76
C THR A 399 12.26 -14.58 28.42
N CYS A 400 12.30 -13.83 27.31
CA CYS A 400 12.34 -14.35 25.95
C CYS A 400 13.69 -14.08 25.25
N LYS A 401 14.79 -14.10 26.00
CA LYS A 401 16.16 -13.91 25.47
C LYS A 401 16.48 -14.85 24.30
N ASP A 402 15.95 -16.07 24.36
CA ASP A 402 16.17 -17.10 23.33
C ASP A 402 15.26 -16.92 22.10
N GLN A 403 14.33 -15.96 22.12
CA GLN A 403 13.48 -15.63 20.97
C GLN A 403 13.85 -14.29 20.34
N ILE A 404 14.43 -13.34 21.09
CA ILE A 404 14.82 -12.02 20.57
C ILE A 404 16.30 -12.04 20.18
N VAL A 405 16.58 -11.82 18.89
CA VAL A 405 17.95 -11.74 18.35
C VAL A 405 18.56 -10.37 18.61
N SER A 406 17.79 -9.32 18.35
CA SER A 406 18.13 -7.89 18.52
C SER A 406 16.86 -7.03 18.44
N TYR A 407 16.97 -5.75 18.81
CA TYR A 407 15.96 -4.75 18.52
C TYR A 407 16.58 -3.37 18.24
N HIS A 408 15.81 -2.50 17.59
CA HIS A 408 16.13 -1.10 17.37
C HIS A 408 14.86 -0.24 17.37
N GLU A 409 14.99 1.08 17.54
CA GLU A 409 13.88 2.01 17.37
C GLU A 409 13.67 2.31 15.88
N HIS A 410 12.42 2.22 15.41
CA HIS A 410 12.07 2.43 14.00
C HIS A 410 12.36 3.88 13.55
N GLU A 411 12.07 4.86 14.41
CA GLU A 411 12.25 6.28 14.11
C GLU A 411 13.73 6.64 13.89
N SER A 412 14.66 5.96 14.57
CA SER A 412 16.11 6.17 14.39
C SER A 412 16.61 5.90 12.97
N LEU A 413 15.88 5.09 12.17
CA LEU A 413 16.21 4.84 10.76
C LEU A 413 15.65 5.91 9.81
N LEU A 414 14.84 6.83 10.32
CA LEU A 414 14.10 7.84 9.57
C LEU A 414 14.40 9.27 10.05
N ASP A 415 15.44 9.43 10.87
CA ASP A 415 15.86 10.73 11.38
C ASP A 415 16.31 11.65 10.23
N HIS A 416 15.83 12.89 10.27
CA HIS A 416 16.23 13.94 9.36
C HIS A 416 17.66 14.39 9.67
N LYS A 417 18.54 14.30 8.68
CA LYS A 417 19.92 14.78 8.75
C LYS A 417 20.01 16.14 8.08
N GLU A 418 20.08 17.20 8.88
CA GLU A 418 20.22 18.58 8.39
C GLU A 418 21.45 18.78 7.49
N GLU A 419 22.55 18.05 7.76
CA GLU A 419 23.77 18.06 6.96
C GLU A 419 23.57 17.61 5.50
N GLU A 420 22.51 16.84 5.24
CA GLU A 420 22.19 16.31 3.91
C GLU A 420 21.31 17.25 3.08
N GLU A 421 20.88 18.40 3.61
CA GLU A 421 20.06 19.39 2.91
C GLU A 421 20.79 20.07 1.75
N LEU A 422 20.01 20.51 0.75
CA LEU A 422 20.55 21.29 -0.36
C LEU A 422 20.84 22.71 0.13
N SER A 423 22.06 23.18 -0.11
CA SER A 423 22.41 24.58 0.07
C SER A 423 21.55 25.49 -0.83
N GLU A 424 21.43 26.77 -0.48
CA GLU A 424 20.68 27.75 -1.28
C GLU A 424 21.17 27.82 -2.73
N ALA A 425 22.50 27.72 -2.93
CA ALA A 425 23.10 27.69 -4.25
C ALA A 425 22.64 26.46 -5.07
N GLU A 426 22.57 25.29 -4.43
CA GLU A 426 22.11 24.06 -5.08
C GLU A 426 20.60 24.08 -5.36
N ARG A 427 19.80 24.68 -4.47
CA ARG A 427 18.36 24.91 -4.70
C ARG A 427 18.12 25.77 -5.93
N LYS A 428 18.83 26.90 -6.04
CA LYS A 428 18.75 27.79 -7.21
C LYS A 428 19.21 27.10 -8.50
N ALA A 429 20.30 26.33 -8.43
CA ALA A 429 20.78 25.55 -9.57
C ALA A 429 19.77 24.48 -10.02
N ALA A 430 19.11 23.80 -9.08
CA ALA A 430 18.07 22.81 -9.36
C ALA A 430 16.88 23.43 -10.10
N TRP A 431 16.46 24.63 -9.71
CA TRP A 431 15.36 25.34 -10.37
C TRP A 431 15.75 25.79 -11.79
N ALA A 432 16.95 26.34 -11.96
CA ALA A 432 17.46 26.75 -13.27
C ALA A 432 17.58 25.56 -14.25
N GLU A 433 18.00 24.39 -13.76
CA GLU A 433 18.06 23.15 -14.54
C GLU A 433 16.65 22.72 -15.00
N TYR A 434 15.65 22.77 -14.12
CA TYR A 434 14.26 22.47 -14.45
C TYR A 434 13.68 23.46 -15.48
N GLU A 435 13.93 24.77 -15.33
CA GLU A 435 13.46 25.77 -16.30
C GLU A 435 14.08 25.55 -17.69
N ALA A 436 15.36 25.16 -17.75
CA ALA A 436 16.01 24.81 -19.00
C ALA A 436 15.43 23.54 -19.65
N GLU A 437 15.14 22.49 -18.86
CA GLU A 437 14.48 21.26 -19.32
C GLU A 437 13.03 21.54 -19.82
N SER A 438 12.27 22.36 -19.09
CA SER A 438 10.93 22.79 -19.48
C SER A 438 10.95 23.60 -20.78
N ASN A 439 11.87 24.56 -20.90
CA ASN A 439 12.02 25.39 -22.09
C ASN A 439 12.50 24.56 -23.31
N SER A 440 13.41 23.61 -23.12
CA SER A 440 13.83 22.69 -24.21
C SER A 440 12.72 21.74 -24.67
N THR A 441 11.84 21.31 -23.77
CA THR A 441 10.64 20.54 -24.12
C THR A 441 9.60 21.40 -24.86
N SER A 442 9.54 22.70 -24.57
CA SER A 442 8.71 23.64 -25.37
C SER A 442 9.26 23.83 -26.80
N LEU A 443 10.57 23.75 -26.99
CA LEU A 443 11.26 23.85 -28.29
C LEU A 443 11.11 22.56 -29.13
N SER A 444 10.89 21.39 -28.51
CA SER A 444 10.60 20.12 -29.21
C SER A 444 9.15 20.00 -29.71
N SER A 445 8.28 20.98 -29.43
CA SER A 445 6.94 21.08 -30.02
C SER A 445 6.93 21.29 -31.55
N SER A 446 8.11 21.48 -32.14
CA SER A 446 8.39 21.41 -33.58
C SER A 446 8.27 19.97 -34.15
N SER A 447 8.41 18.93 -33.33
CA SER A 447 8.22 17.51 -33.74
C SER A 447 6.76 17.09 -33.98
N ASN A 448 5.78 17.93 -33.63
CA ASN A 448 4.37 17.68 -33.92
C ASN A 448 3.98 17.89 -35.40
N GLN A 449 4.87 18.43 -36.24
CA GLN A 449 4.59 18.60 -37.68
C GLN A 449 4.45 17.24 -38.41
N ASP A 450 5.27 16.25 -38.06
CA ASP A 450 5.27 14.94 -38.72
C ASP A 450 4.10 14.03 -38.33
N SER A 451 3.50 14.24 -37.15
CA SER A 451 2.32 13.47 -36.71
C SER A 451 1.00 13.96 -37.32
N LEU A 452 0.94 15.24 -37.71
CA LEU A 452 -0.27 15.85 -38.30
C LEU A 452 -0.35 15.64 -39.82
N SER A 453 0.79 15.55 -40.51
CA SER A 453 0.87 15.36 -41.96
C SER A 453 0.36 13.98 -42.43
N GLY A 454 0.41 12.96 -41.57
CA GLY A 454 -0.08 11.60 -41.84
C GLY A 454 -1.58 11.35 -41.62
N LYS A 455 -2.34 12.33 -41.07
CA LYS A 455 -3.77 12.17 -40.75
C LYS A 455 -4.70 12.50 -41.93
N THR A 456 -5.86 11.85 -42.01
CA THR A 456 -6.84 12.14 -43.09
C THR A 456 -7.48 13.53 -42.91
N ASN A 457 -8.07 14.08 -43.97
CA ASN A 457 -8.73 15.40 -43.89
C ASN A 457 -9.89 15.39 -42.85
N GLU A 458 -10.61 14.28 -42.72
CA GLU A 458 -11.68 14.10 -41.73
C GLU A 458 -11.13 14.11 -40.29
N GLU A 459 -10.02 13.43 -40.03
CA GLU A 459 -9.36 13.41 -38.73
C GLU A 459 -8.83 14.79 -38.31
N LEU A 460 -8.28 15.55 -39.28
CA LEU A 460 -7.84 16.92 -39.04
C LEU A 460 -9.03 17.84 -38.68
N MET A 461 -10.15 17.72 -39.39
CA MET A 461 -11.37 18.48 -39.08
C MET A 461 -11.98 18.09 -37.73
N ALA A 462 -11.94 16.80 -37.38
CA ALA A 462 -12.39 16.32 -36.07
C ALA A 462 -11.55 16.89 -34.92
N LEU A 463 -10.22 16.96 -35.07
CA LEU A 463 -9.32 17.59 -34.11
C LEU A 463 -9.61 19.08 -33.94
N LEU A 464 -9.88 19.78 -35.04
CA LEU A 464 -10.22 21.21 -35.03
C LEU A 464 -11.56 21.47 -34.33
N ASN A 465 -12.57 20.63 -34.57
CA ASN A 465 -13.86 20.69 -33.89
C ASN A 465 -13.74 20.36 -32.39
N ARG A 466 -12.90 19.39 -32.01
CA ARG A 466 -12.61 19.09 -30.60
C ARG A 466 -11.95 20.27 -29.90
N SER A 467 -10.94 20.89 -30.53
CA SER A 467 -10.27 22.08 -29.99
C SER A 467 -11.22 23.27 -29.84
N ARG A 468 -12.10 23.51 -30.82
CA ARG A 468 -13.18 24.51 -30.73
C ARG A 468 -14.12 24.25 -29.55
N SER A 469 -14.50 22.99 -29.34
CA SER A 469 -15.34 22.60 -28.20
C SER A 469 -14.64 22.83 -26.85
N THR A 470 -13.35 22.52 -26.75
CA THR A 470 -12.54 22.80 -25.54
C THR A 470 -12.49 24.30 -25.24
N VAL A 471 -12.29 25.15 -26.24
CA VAL A 471 -12.28 26.61 -26.04
C VAL A 471 -13.67 27.14 -25.67
N ALA A 472 -14.73 26.61 -26.30
CA ALA A 472 -16.10 26.99 -25.98
C ALA A 472 -16.47 26.62 -24.53
N THR A 473 -16.07 25.43 -24.05
CA THR A 473 -16.31 25.01 -22.66
C THR A 473 -15.48 25.83 -21.67
N ALA A 474 -14.21 26.11 -21.99
CA ALA A 474 -13.36 27.00 -21.17
C ALA A 474 -13.94 28.43 -21.07
N PHE A 475 -14.47 28.96 -22.17
CA PHE A 475 -15.13 30.27 -22.20
C PHE A 475 -16.42 30.30 -21.36
N GLN A 476 -17.25 29.26 -21.47
CA GLN A 476 -18.47 29.13 -20.66
C GLN A 476 -18.16 29.04 -19.17
N LEU A 477 -17.10 28.32 -18.79
CA LEU A 477 -16.64 28.26 -17.40
C LEU A 477 -16.21 29.64 -16.89
N LEU A 478 -15.45 30.39 -17.70
CA LEU A 478 -15.01 31.74 -17.35
C LEU A 478 -16.20 32.73 -17.20
N GLN A 479 -17.21 32.63 -18.06
CA GLN A 479 -18.43 33.45 -17.97
C GLN A 479 -19.27 33.16 -16.73
N LYS A 480 -19.32 31.89 -16.28
CA LYS A 480 -20.07 31.49 -15.08
C LYS A 480 -19.42 31.99 -13.79
N MET A 481 -18.13 32.30 -13.79
CA MET A 481 -17.50 32.97 -12.66
C MET A 481 -17.89 34.45 -12.73
N ARG A 482 -18.62 34.97 -11.75
CA ARG A 482 -18.86 36.40 -11.56
C ARG A 482 -18.05 36.86 -10.36
N SER A 483 -17.31 37.96 -10.46
CA SER A 483 -16.68 38.58 -9.30
C SER A 483 -17.76 39.32 -8.51
N ALA A 484 -18.05 38.83 -7.31
CA ALA A 484 -18.99 39.46 -6.39
C ALA A 484 -18.28 40.55 -5.56
N SER A 485 -19.04 41.54 -5.07
CA SER A 485 -18.49 42.53 -4.14
C SER A 485 -18.24 41.92 -2.77
N ILE A 486 -17.44 42.59 -1.94
CA ILE A 486 -17.16 42.11 -0.56
C ILE A 486 -18.47 42.10 0.25
N GLU A 487 -19.37 43.06 -0.02
CA GLU A 487 -20.69 43.17 0.58
C GLU A 487 -21.60 41.99 0.22
N GLU A 488 -21.54 41.49 -1.02
CA GLU A 488 -22.29 40.31 -1.47
C GLU A 488 -21.81 39.03 -0.77
N TYR A 489 -20.49 38.85 -0.62
CA TYR A 489 -19.92 37.72 0.14
C TYR A 489 -20.30 37.79 1.63
N LYS A 490 -20.29 39.00 2.21
CA LYS A 490 -20.69 39.22 3.61
C LYS A 490 -22.17 38.87 3.82
N GLN A 491 -23.05 39.27 2.91
CA GLN A 491 -24.48 38.91 2.96
C GLN A 491 -24.72 37.41 2.85
N GLN A 492 -24.01 36.72 1.94
CA GLN A 492 -24.11 35.26 1.80
C GLN A 492 -23.63 34.53 3.08
N LEU A 493 -22.51 34.96 3.65
CA LEU A 493 -21.97 34.40 4.89
C LEU A 493 -22.90 34.67 6.08
N GLN A 494 -23.58 35.81 6.12
CA GLN A 494 -24.53 36.16 7.17
C GLN A 494 -25.81 35.33 7.09
N LEU A 495 -26.29 35.00 5.89
CA LEU A 495 -27.40 34.05 5.69
C LEU A 495 -27.02 32.63 6.14
N GLN A 496 -25.76 32.23 5.91
CA GLN A 496 -25.28 30.88 6.21
C GLN A 496 -24.89 30.72 7.69
N TYR A 497 -24.45 31.80 8.35
CA TYR A 497 -23.99 31.82 9.74
C TYR A 497 -24.50 33.07 10.49
N PRO A 498 -25.77 33.08 10.93
CA PRO A 498 -26.41 34.27 11.49
C PRO A 498 -25.81 34.77 12.83
N LEU A 499 -25.07 33.91 13.52
CA LEU A 499 -24.55 34.17 14.88
C LEU A 499 -23.07 34.59 14.91
N LEU A 500 -22.41 34.71 13.75
CA LEU A 500 -20.99 35.09 13.69
C LEU A 500 -20.80 36.61 13.92
N PRO A 501 -19.79 37.02 14.70
CA PRO A 501 -19.43 38.43 14.87
C PRO A 501 -19.05 39.09 13.52
N GLU A 502 -19.39 40.36 13.38
CA GLU A 502 -19.26 41.11 12.12
C GLU A 502 -17.81 41.22 11.63
N ASP A 503 -16.85 41.37 12.55
CA ASP A 503 -15.41 41.41 12.23
C ASP A 503 -14.92 40.08 11.65
N THR A 504 -15.44 38.96 12.16
CA THR A 504 -15.07 37.63 11.69
C THR A 504 -15.71 37.32 10.34
N LEU A 505 -16.92 37.83 10.10
CA LEU A 505 -17.59 37.78 8.79
C LEU A 505 -16.82 38.56 7.73
N LEU A 506 -16.29 39.75 8.08
CA LEU A 506 -15.49 40.56 7.16
C LEU A 506 -14.20 39.84 6.77
N ILE A 507 -13.46 39.27 7.74
CA ILE A 507 -12.24 38.49 7.46
C ILE A 507 -12.56 37.31 6.55
N LYS A 508 -13.61 36.54 6.84
CA LYS A 508 -14.03 35.40 6.01
C LYS A 508 -14.44 35.83 4.60
N ALA A 509 -15.17 36.94 4.46
CA ALA A 509 -15.58 37.47 3.16
C ALA A 509 -14.37 37.88 2.31
N VAL A 510 -13.37 38.53 2.91
CA VAL A 510 -12.11 38.89 2.24
C VAL A 510 -11.35 37.64 1.79
N THR A 511 -11.23 36.62 2.66
CA THR A 511 -10.55 35.37 2.31
C THR A 511 -11.28 34.61 1.19
N TRP A 512 -12.61 34.54 1.24
CA TRP A 512 -13.41 33.92 0.19
C TRP A 512 -13.27 34.63 -1.16
N LYS A 513 -13.32 35.96 -1.16
CA LYS A 513 -13.10 36.75 -2.37
C LYS A 513 -11.71 36.49 -2.96
N GLN A 514 -10.65 36.51 -2.14
CA GLN A 514 -9.29 36.23 -2.59
C GLN A 514 -9.16 34.82 -3.20
N PHE A 515 -9.87 33.84 -2.65
CA PHE A 515 -9.90 32.48 -3.19
C PHE A 515 -10.61 32.43 -4.54
N ASP A 516 -11.78 33.03 -4.66
CA ASP A 516 -12.54 33.07 -5.92
C ASP A 516 -11.81 33.87 -7.01
N ASP A 517 -11.15 34.98 -6.66
CA ASP A 517 -10.32 35.76 -7.57
C ASP A 517 -9.14 34.92 -8.09
N LYS A 518 -8.42 34.19 -7.22
CA LYS A 518 -7.36 33.26 -7.65
C LYS A 518 -7.90 32.16 -8.56
N LYS A 519 -9.06 31.59 -8.23
CA LYS A 519 -9.70 30.55 -9.04
C LYS A 519 -10.10 31.08 -10.42
N ARG A 520 -10.54 32.33 -10.49
CA ARG A 520 -10.83 33.04 -11.73
C ARG A 520 -9.56 33.24 -12.56
N ASP A 521 -8.47 33.68 -11.95
CA ASP A 521 -7.18 33.88 -12.63
C ASP A 521 -6.66 32.58 -13.26
N VAL A 522 -6.74 31.47 -12.52
CA VAL A 522 -6.38 30.13 -13.03
C VAL A 522 -7.27 29.74 -14.22
N THR A 523 -8.58 29.98 -14.13
CA THR A 523 -9.53 29.67 -15.21
C THR A 523 -9.29 30.55 -16.43
N GLN A 524 -8.95 31.82 -16.23
CA GLN A 524 -8.60 32.75 -17.29
C GLN A 524 -7.29 32.36 -17.99
N ALA A 525 -6.29 31.90 -17.23
CA ALA A 525 -5.05 31.36 -17.78
C ALA A 525 -5.31 30.11 -18.63
N PHE A 526 -6.15 29.18 -18.14
CA PHE A 526 -6.57 28.00 -18.89
C PHE A 526 -7.28 28.37 -20.20
N TYR A 527 -8.20 29.33 -20.17
CA TYR A 527 -8.86 29.83 -21.39
C TYR A 527 -7.88 30.43 -22.39
N ARG A 528 -6.92 31.25 -21.93
CA ARG A 528 -5.88 31.84 -22.78
C ARG A 528 -5.00 30.77 -23.44
N ASP A 529 -4.58 29.76 -22.68
CA ASP A 529 -3.78 28.66 -23.20
C ASP A 529 -4.57 27.84 -24.24
N ALA A 530 -5.81 27.44 -23.92
CA ALA A 530 -6.68 26.72 -24.84
C ALA A 530 -6.92 27.49 -26.16
N LEU A 531 -7.12 28.82 -26.08
CA LEU A 531 -7.26 29.70 -27.24
C LEU A 531 -5.98 29.70 -28.09
N SER A 532 -4.81 29.82 -27.45
CA SER A 532 -3.51 29.83 -28.14
C SER A 532 -3.24 28.52 -28.87
N GLN A 533 -3.58 27.39 -28.23
CA GLN A 533 -3.46 26.05 -28.82
C GLN A 533 -4.42 25.88 -30.00
N GLN A 534 -5.66 26.38 -29.89
CA GLN A 534 -6.62 26.37 -31.00
C GLN A 534 -6.11 27.19 -32.20
N GLN A 535 -5.59 28.39 -31.96
CA GLN A 535 -5.05 29.24 -33.02
C GLN A 535 -3.86 28.56 -33.74
N SER A 536 -2.92 28.02 -32.96
CA SER A 536 -1.77 27.28 -33.49
C SER A 536 -2.20 26.06 -34.31
N LEU A 537 -3.14 25.26 -33.79
CA LEU A 537 -3.68 24.09 -34.46
C LEU A 537 -4.41 24.45 -35.77
N THR A 538 -5.19 25.54 -35.75
CA THR A 538 -5.93 26.03 -36.92
C THR A 538 -4.97 26.42 -38.04
N LEU A 539 -3.93 27.19 -37.73
CA LEU A 539 -2.90 27.59 -38.71
C LEU A 539 -2.18 26.37 -39.31
N LYS A 540 -1.80 25.40 -38.46
CA LYS A 540 -1.13 24.17 -38.91
C LYS A 540 -2.01 23.32 -39.82
N ILE A 541 -3.28 23.10 -39.46
CA ILE A 541 -4.22 22.32 -40.27
C ILE A 541 -4.51 23.03 -41.60
N GLN A 542 -4.69 24.35 -41.59
CA GLN A 542 -4.93 25.13 -42.80
C GLN A 542 -3.74 25.07 -43.77
N ALA A 543 -2.50 25.11 -43.25
CA ALA A 543 -1.29 24.93 -44.07
C ALA A 543 -1.25 23.53 -44.72
N ILE A 544 -1.58 22.47 -43.98
CA ILE A 544 -1.61 21.09 -44.51
C ILE A 544 -2.69 20.95 -45.59
N LEU A 545 -3.90 21.43 -45.34
CA LEU A 545 -5.01 21.36 -46.30
C LEU A 545 -4.70 22.15 -47.58
N ASN A 546 -4.09 23.34 -47.46
CA ASN A 546 -3.66 24.12 -48.62
C ASN A 546 -2.56 23.41 -49.41
N SER A 547 -1.60 22.77 -48.74
CA SER A 547 -0.54 21.99 -49.40
C SER A 547 -1.12 20.80 -50.17
N ARG A 548 -2.08 20.07 -49.59
CA ARG A 548 -2.77 18.95 -50.26
C ARG A 548 -3.57 19.41 -51.48
N ARG A 549 -4.31 20.52 -51.34
CA ARG A 549 -5.09 21.11 -52.44
C ARG A 549 -4.20 21.59 -53.59
N ASN A 550 -3.04 22.18 -53.30
CA ASN A 550 -2.09 22.62 -54.32
C ASN A 550 -1.45 21.43 -55.05
N PHE A 551 -1.21 20.32 -54.37
CA PHE A 551 -0.72 19.08 -54.97
C PHE A 551 -1.76 18.46 -55.91
N GLU A 552 -3.03 18.40 -55.51
CA GLU A 552 -4.14 17.94 -56.36
C GLU A 552 -4.35 18.83 -57.61
N MET A 553 -4.12 20.14 -57.51
CA MET A 553 -4.20 21.06 -58.65
C MET A 553 -3.03 20.93 -59.63
N GLN A 554 -1.83 20.53 -59.17
CA GLN A 554 -0.69 20.25 -60.06
C GLN A 554 -0.83 18.92 -60.81
N VAL A 555 -1.50 17.92 -60.22
CA VAL A 555 -1.70 16.60 -60.85
C VAL A 555 -2.83 16.62 -61.91
N ASN A 556 -3.75 17.59 -61.84
CA ASN A 556 -4.91 17.68 -62.73
C ASN A 556 -4.75 18.67 -63.92
N GLN A 557 -3.55 19.08 -64.29
CA GLN A 557 -3.34 19.80 -65.56
C GLN A 557 -3.34 18.82 -66.74
N PRO A 558 -4.25 18.93 -67.74
CA PRO A 558 -4.19 18.12 -68.94
C PRO A 558 -2.97 18.51 -69.78
N GLY A 559 -2.06 17.55 -70.02
CA GLY A 559 -0.96 17.70 -70.96
C GLY A 559 -1.48 17.88 -72.38
N ASP A 560 -1.14 19.00 -73.00
CA ASP A 560 -1.45 19.29 -74.39
C ASP A 560 -0.58 18.40 -75.31
N VAL A 561 -1.24 17.63 -76.17
CA VAL A 561 -0.63 16.76 -77.17
C VAL A 561 -0.74 17.45 -78.53
N SER A 562 0.38 17.94 -79.07
CA SER A 562 0.55 18.13 -80.52
C SER A 562 2.04 18.05 -80.86
N ARG A 563 2.56 16.94 -81.40
CA ARG A 563 2.54 16.45 -82.81
C ARG A 563 3.76 16.92 -83.61
N ASN A 564 4.27 15.96 -84.41
CA ASN A 564 5.14 16.06 -85.59
C ASN A 564 6.65 15.92 -85.30
N SER A 565 7.44 15.12 -86.01
CA SER A 565 7.19 14.17 -87.10
C SER A 565 8.52 13.47 -87.40
N VAL A 566 8.44 12.18 -87.74
CA VAL A 566 9.45 11.30 -88.34
C VAL A 566 9.93 11.92 -89.68
N PRO A 567 11.19 11.72 -90.14
CA PRO A 567 11.62 10.47 -90.80
C PRO A 567 12.67 9.66 -90.04
#